data_AF-A0A2A2J875-F1
#
_entry.id   AF-A0A2A2J875-F1
#
_cell.length_a   1.000
_cell.length_b   1.000
_cell.length_c   1.000
_cell.angle_alpha   90.00
_cell.angle_beta   90.00
_cell.angle_gamma   90.00
#
_symmetry.space_group_name_H-M   'P 1'
#
loop_
_entity.id
_entity.type
_entity.pdbx_description
1 polymer ?
#
loop_
_entity_poly.entity_id
_entity_poly.type
_entity_poly.pdbx_seq_one_letter_code
_entity_poly.pdbx_strand_id
1 'polypeptide(L)'
;MELTRIDIGSYAECNAISGVKYETHYCYMNYQPNVELAGNNYRKLLPNIVPEANELPADPKCTIDVLEHAVCMPKSCTEEDLPKIMNAHNMLPVSYYCTAKCAGDHPPKKDAVFWIITVFFCIVALIVISSSVVDYFLQNVIEDGEIMAKKPAIRALLSFSMYTNANILLSTEPAPPSHIASLDCIRAFSMSWVVSGHALIQFVAGDSLMPLSRIFNPFLNTIYLNAFFSVDSFFVLSGIVVAYIFFRHVKKREISKPITWIMYYFHRYWRLTPPMIFFIFFVIAYAQYIDGPVQAAGGVFQIILSHKLVQI
;
A
#
# COMPACT_ATOMS: atom_id res chain seq x y z
N MET A 1 -41.66 -9.33 -11.42
CA MET A 1 -40.25 -9.75 -11.41
C MET A 1 -39.59 -9.00 -10.26
N GLU A 2 -39.48 -9.66 -9.11
CA GLU A 2 -38.80 -9.10 -7.94
C GLU A 2 -37.30 -9.06 -8.23
N LEU A 3 -36.80 -7.88 -8.58
CA LEU A 3 -35.37 -7.54 -8.57
C LEU A 3 -34.95 -7.31 -7.11
N THR A 4 -34.97 -8.36 -6.30
CA THR A 4 -34.38 -8.33 -4.95
C THR A 4 -33.00 -8.96 -5.03
N ARG A 5 -31.97 -8.15 -4.81
CA ARG A 5 -30.51 -8.41 -4.90
C ARG A 5 -29.87 -8.11 -6.27
N ILE A 6 -29.92 -6.83 -6.64
CA ILE A 6 -28.71 -6.22 -7.21
C ILE A 6 -27.89 -5.81 -5.99
N ASP A 7 -27.20 -6.77 -5.35
CA ASP A 7 -26.25 -6.46 -4.28
C ASP A 7 -24.93 -6.07 -4.93
N ILE A 8 -24.66 -4.78 -4.86
CA ILE A 8 -23.53 -4.13 -5.47
C ILE A 8 -22.32 -4.36 -4.56
N GLY A 9 -21.44 -5.29 -4.95
CA GLY A 9 -20.03 -5.20 -4.60
C GLY A 9 -19.51 -5.96 -3.37
N SER A 10 -20.05 -7.14 -3.01
CA SER A 10 -19.37 -8.03 -2.05
C SER A 10 -19.05 -9.40 -2.66
N TYR A 11 -17.76 -9.71 -2.77
CA TYR A 11 -17.27 -11.00 -3.28
C TYR A 11 -17.82 -12.18 -2.47
N ALA A 12 -17.85 -12.04 -1.13
CA ALA A 12 -18.35 -13.07 -0.24
C ALA A 12 -19.85 -13.35 -0.47
N GLU A 13 -20.64 -12.30 -0.69
CA GLU A 13 -22.09 -12.44 -0.95
C GLU A 13 -22.34 -13.04 -2.34
N CYS A 14 -21.57 -12.62 -3.34
CA CYS A 14 -21.66 -13.18 -4.69
C CYS A 14 -21.36 -14.68 -4.73
N ASN A 15 -20.35 -15.11 -3.96
CA ASN A 15 -20.03 -16.52 -3.79
C ASN A 15 -21.09 -17.27 -2.97
N ALA A 16 -21.68 -16.64 -1.95
CA ALA A 16 -22.70 -17.26 -1.12
C ALA A 16 -23.99 -17.59 -1.87
N ILE A 17 -24.31 -16.86 -2.94
CA ILE A 17 -25.48 -17.12 -3.79
C ILE A 17 -25.19 -18.06 -4.97
N SER A 18 -23.91 -18.36 -5.24
CA SER A 18 -23.51 -19.23 -6.34
C SER A 18 -24.02 -20.66 -6.12
N GLY A 19 -24.70 -21.23 -7.12
CA GLY A 19 -25.20 -22.61 -7.08
C GLY A 19 -26.54 -22.79 -6.33
N VAL A 20 -27.11 -21.74 -5.73
CA VAL A 20 -28.45 -21.81 -5.13
C VAL A 20 -29.54 -21.79 -6.20
N LYS A 21 -29.39 -20.95 -7.23
CA LYS A 21 -30.34 -20.83 -8.35
C LYS A 21 -29.64 -20.80 -9.71
N TYR A 22 -28.44 -20.24 -9.78
CA TYR A 22 -27.57 -20.19 -10.94
C TYR A 22 -26.12 -20.09 -10.48
N GLU A 23 -25.17 -20.49 -11.31
CA GLU A 23 -23.77 -20.23 -11.06
C GLU A 23 -23.48 -18.75 -11.29
N THR A 24 -22.85 -18.11 -10.30
CA THR A 24 -22.41 -16.71 -10.37
C THR A 24 -20.91 -16.63 -10.57
N HIS A 25 -20.47 -15.52 -11.15
CA HIS A 25 -19.10 -15.06 -11.11
C HIS A 25 -19.07 -13.59 -10.69
N TYR A 26 -17.93 -13.18 -10.15
CA TYR A 26 -17.73 -11.83 -9.67
C TYR A 26 -16.95 -11.04 -10.72
N CYS A 27 -17.43 -9.86 -11.11
CA CYS A 27 -16.76 -9.03 -12.11
C CYS A 27 -16.61 -7.58 -11.68
N TYR A 28 -15.52 -6.95 -12.10
CA TYR A 28 -15.27 -5.53 -11.96
C TYR A 28 -15.52 -4.86 -13.29
N MET A 29 -16.19 -3.71 -13.26
CA MET A 29 -16.46 -2.90 -14.42
C MET A 29 -15.81 -1.55 -14.26
N ASN A 30 -15.01 -1.15 -15.25
CA ASN A 30 -14.45 0.18 -15.28
C ASN A 30 -15.47 1.13 -15.90
N TYR A 31 -15.69 2.25 -15.24
CA TYR A 31 -16.59 3.27 -15.73
C TYR A 31 -15.96 4.66 -15.69
N GLN A 32 -16.39 5.47 -16.63
CA GLN A 32 -15.94 6.84 -16.79
C GLN A 32 -17.12 7.80 -16.63
N PRO A 33 -17.00 8.88 -15.85
CA PRO A 33 -18.04 9.90 -15.79
C PRO A 33 -18.26 10.53 -17.16
N ASN A 34 -19.51 10.82 -17.52
CA ASN A 34 -19.82 11.54 -18.74
C ASN A 34 -19.33 13.00 -18.61
N VAL A 35 -18.24 13.30 -19.31
CA VAL A 35 -17.57 14.61 -19.30
C VAL A 35 -18.47 15.73 -19.85
N GLU A 36 -19.41 15.40 -20.74
CA GLU A 36 -20.35 16.38 -21.31
C GLU A 36 -21.38 16.85 -20.28
N LEU A 37 -21.82 15.96 -19.36
CA LEU A 37 -22.74 16.32 -18.27
C LEU A 37 -22.01 16.87 -17.02
N ALA A 38 -20.77 16.44 -16.76
CA ALA A 38 -19.99 16.88 -15.60
C ALA A 38 -19.50 18.35 -15.69
N GLY A 39 -19.72 18.99 -16.84
CA GLY A 39 -19.37 20.39 -17.11
C GLY A 39 -17.88 20.64 -17.31
N ASN A 40 -17.55 21.82 -17.86
CA ASN A 40 -16.18 22.24 -18.20
C ASN A 40 -15.17 22.17 -17.03
N ASN A 41 -15.65 22.08 -15.79
CA ASN A 41 -14.81 21.98 -14.60
C ASN A 41 -14.19 20.57 -14.45
N TYR A 42 -14.91 19.50 -14.80
CA TYR A 42 -14.35 18.14 -14.75
C TYR A 42 -13.22 17.96 -15.76
N ARG A 43 -13.35 18.54 -16.96
CA ARG A 43 -12.27 18.54 -17.97
C ARG A 43 -11.01 19.28 -17.53
N LYS A 44 -11.12 20.28 -16.65
CA LYS A 44 -9.98 20.96 -16.02
C LYS A 44 -9.38 20.18 -14.85
N LEU A 45 -10.15 19.30 -14.21
CA LEU A 45 -9.72 18.50 -13.06
C LEU A 45 -9.12 17.15 -13.48
N LEU A 46 -9.56 16.58 -14.60
CA LEU A 46 -9.08 15.31 -15.16
C LEU A 46 -7.54 15.21 -15.22
N PRO A 47 -6.78 16.23 -15.67
CA PRO A 47 -5.31 16.17 -15.71
C PRO A 47 -4.65 16.09 -14.33
N ASN A 48 -5.31 16.57 -13.28
CA ASN A 48 -4.79 16.50 -11.90
C ASN A 48 -5.07 15.12 -11.26
N ILE A 49 -6.07 14.40 -11.78
CA ILE A 49 -6.46 13.07 -11.30
C ILE A 49 -5.72 11.99 -12.10
N VAL A 50 -5.58 12.20 -13.42
CA VAL A 50 -4.90 11.31 -14.36
C VAL A 50 -3.96 12.16 -15.25
N PRO A 51 -2.64 12.10 -15.02
CA PRO A 51 -1.66 12.92 -15.75
C PRO A 51 -1.66 12.68 -17.26
N GLU A 52 -1.96 11.45 -17.72
CA GLU A 52 -2.11 11.10 -19.14
C GLU A 52 -3.30 11.81 -19.84
N ALA A 53 -4.24 12.42 -19.10
CA ALA A 53 -5.48 12.97 -19.64
C ALA A 53 -5.30 14.06 -20.71
N ASN A 54 -4.14 14.70 -20.78
CA ASN A 54 -3.86 15.80 -21.71
C ASN A 54 -3.60 15.35 -23.16
N GLU A 55 -3.30 14.07 -23.39
CA GLU A 55 -2.98 13.55 -24.73
C GLU A 55 -4.18 12.89 -25.42
N LEU A 56 -5.36 12.91 -24.79
CA LEU A 56 -6.51 12.15 -25.25
C LEU A 56 -7.42 12.91 -26.24
N PRO A 57 -8.02 12.17 -27.21
CA PRO A 57 -8.88 12.75 -28.24
C PRO A 57 -10.16 13.39 -27.67
N ALA A 58 -10.79 14.25 -28.48
CA ALA A 58 -11.85 15.16 -28.08
C ALA A 58 -13.17 14.52 -27.59
N ASP A 59 -13.37 13.21 -27.81
CA ASP A 59 -14.48 12.41 -27.26
C ASP A 59 -13.87 11.19 -26.51
N PRO A 60 -13.53 11.32 -25.22
CA PRO A 60 -12.73 10.34 -24.49
C PRO A 60 -13.66 9.29 -23.88
N LYS A 61 -14.44 8.57 -24.68
CA LYS A 61 -15.22 7.43 -24.16
C LYS A 61 -14.28 6.25 -23.96
N CYS A 62 -14.17 5.78 -22.73
CA CYS A 62 -13.45 4.54 -22.39
C CYS A 62 -11.95 4.60 -22.65
N THR A 63 -11.37 5.77 -22.42
CA THR A 63 -9.95 5.99 -22.57
C THR A 63 -9.22 6.22 -21.24
N ILE A 64 -9.98 6.48 -20.17
CA ILE A 64 -9.46 6.60 -18.81
C ILE A 64 -10.35 5.78 -17.88
N ASP A 65 -9.81 4.71 -17.31
CA ASP A 65 -10.46 3.92 -16.27
C ASP A 65 -10.28 4.66 -14.92
N VAL A 66 -11.27 5.47 -14.53
CA VAL A 66 -11.18 6.33 -13.34
C VAL A 66 -11.71 5.63 -12.09
N LEU A 67 -12.76 4.81 -12.24
CA LEU A 67 -13.46 4.18 -11.13
C LEU A 67 -13.85 2.75 -11.50
N GLU A 68 -13.65 1.85 -10.56
CA GLU A 68 -14.03 0.44 -10.67
C GLU A 68 -15.35 0.22 -9.91
N HIS A 69 -16.26 -0.53 -10.52
CA HIS A 69 -17.53 -0.90 -9.92
C HIS A 69 -17.69 -2.41 -9.97
N ALA A 70 -17.83 -3.02 -8.80
CA ALA A 70 -18.04 -4.45 -8.70
C ALA A 70 -19.50 -4.86 -8.96
N VAL A 71 -19.67 -5.96 -9.69
CA VAL A 71 -20.96 -6.51 -10.08
C VAL A 71 -20.91 -8.04 -9.96
N CYS A 72 -21.93 -8.61 -9.32
CA CYS A 72 -22.15 -10.06 -9.32
C CYS A 72 -23.12 -10.43 -10.45
N MET A 73 -22.73 -11.33 -11.34
CA MET A 73 -23.54 -11.76 -12.48
C MET A 73 -23.58 -13.29 -12.62
N PRO A 74 -24.58 -13.84 -13.33
CA PRO A 74 -24.55 -15.24 -13.72
C PRO A 74 -23.40 -15.54 -14.69
N LYS A 75 -22.77 -16.73 -14.60
CA LYS A 75 -21.67 -17.15 -15.48
C LYS A 75 -21.99 -17.15 -16.98
N SER A 76 -23.28 -17.10 -17.34
CA SER A 76 -23.71 -16.97 -18.73
C SER A 76 -23.40 -15.60 -19.35
N CYS A 77 -23.16 -14.58 -18.54
CA CYS A 77 -22.77 -13.25 -19.03
C CYS A 77 -21.25 -13.22 -19.29
N THR A 78 -20.83 -12.75 -20.45
CA THR A 78 -19.39 -12.62 -20.76
C THR A 78 -18.88 -11.21 -20.42
N GLU A 79 -17.54 -11.07 -20.29
CA GLU A 79 -16.88 -9.77 -20.07
C GLU A 79 -17.24 -8.72 -21.14
N GLU A 80 -17.57 -9.15 -22.36
CA GLU A 80 -18.00 -8.26 -23.44
C GLU A 80 -19.47 -7.85 -23.36
N ASP A 81 -20.30 -8.60 -22.63
CA ASP A 81 -21.73 -8.34 -22.50
C ASP A 81 -22.02 -7.38 -21.35
N LEU A 82 -21.21 -7.42 -20.29
CA LEU A 82 -21.39 -6.61 -19.10
C LEU A 82 -21.48 -5.10 -19.41
N PRO A 83 -20.51 -4.49 -20.13
CA PRO A 83 -20.57 -3.07 -20.47
C PRO A 83 -21.80 -2.72 -21.30
N LYS A 84 -22.22 -3.61 -22.22
CA LYS A 84 -23.40 -3.39 -23.08
C LYS A 84 -24.69 -3.37 -22.26
N ILE A 85 -24.86 -4.36 -21.37
CA ILE A 85 -26.03 -4.47 -20.49
C ILE A 85 -26.11 -3.27 -19.55
N MET A 86 -24.98 -2.90 -18.95
CA MET A 86 -24.96 -1.82 -17.97
C MET A 86 -25.18 -0.45 -18.61
N ASN A 87 -24.63 -0.20 -19.80
CA ASN A 87 -24.91 1.01 -20.56
C ASN A 87 -26.36 1.06 -21.07
N ALA A 88 -26.95 -0.07 -21.47
CA ALA A 88 -28.35 -0.13 -21.90
C ALA A 88 -29.34 0.13 -20.74
N HIS A 89 -28.97 -0.26 -19.52
CA HIS A 89 -29.76 -0.02 -18.32
C HIS A 89 -29.35 1.25 -17.57
N ASN A 90 -28.42 2.05 -18.12
CA ASN A 90 -28.01 3.29 -17.50
C ASN A 90 -29.10 4.35 -17.67
N MET A 91 -30.06 4.36 -16.74
CA MET A 91 -31.23 5.24 -16.74
C MET A 91 -30.84 6.74 -16.77
N LEU A 92 -29.61 7.07 -16.37
CA LEU A 92 -29.05 8.43 -16.42
C LEU A 92 -27.70 8.38 -17.16
N PRO A 93 -27.47 9.19 -18.21
CA PRO A 93 -26.23 9.16 -18.98
C PRO A 93 -25.06 9.85 -18.25
N VAL A 94 -24.95 9.68 -16.93
CA VAL A 94 -23.93 10.31 -16.07
C VAL A 94 -22.60 9.59 -16.11
N SER A 95 -22.55 8.35 -16.60
CA SER A 95 -21.34 7.53 -16.73
C SER A 95 -21.43 6.59 -17.93
N TYR A 96 -20.28 6.14 -18.41
CA TYR A 96 -20.14 5.11 -19.43
C TYR A 96 -19.35 3.95 -18.86
N TYR A 97 -19.88 2.73 -18.97
CA TYR A 97 -19.17 1.50 -18.63
C TYR A 97 -18.37 1.03 -19.82
N CYS A 98 -17.11 0.65 -19.59
CA CYS A 98 -16.12 0.54 -20.65
C CYS A 98 -15.60 -0.87 -20.82
N THR A 99 -14.94 -1.38 -19.79
CA THR A 99 -14.38 -2.72 -19.77
C THR A 99 -14.91 -3.45 -18.55
N ALA A 100 -14.99 -4.77 -18.64
CA ALA A 100 -15.26 -5.63 -17.50
C ALA A 100 -14.16 -6.69 -17.41
N LYS A 101 -13.75 -7.01 -16.19
CA LYS A 101 -12.86 -8.14 -15.89
C LYS A 101 -13.50 -8.99 -14.81
N CYS A 102 -13.65 -10.27 -15.09
CA CYS A 102 -14.24 -11.20 -14.13
C CYS A 102 -13.14 -11.89 -13.32
N ALA A 103 -13.29 -11.90 -12.00
CA ALA A 103 -12.48 -12.73 -11.13
C ALA A 103 -12.81 -14.19 -11.44
N GLY A 104 -11.78 -14.96 -11.83
CA GLY A 104 -11.95 -16.39 -12.04
C GLY A 104 -12.40 -17.12 -10.77
N ASP A 105 -13.00 -18.30 -10.92
CA ASP A 105 -13.49 -19.15 -9.82
C ASP A 105 -12.39 -19.58 -8.83
N HIS A 106 -11.12 -19.29 -9.14
CA HIS A 106 -9.95 -19.67 -8.36
C HIS A 106 -9.01 -18.47 -8.16
N PRO A 107 -8.35 -18.38 -6.99
CA PRO A 107 -7.29 -17.38 -6.78
C PRO A 107 -6.21 -17.52 -7.87
N PRO A 108 -5.48 -16.44 -8.18
CA PRO A 108 -4.41 -16.47 -9.19
C PRO A 108 -3.47 -17.64 -8.90
N LYS A 109 -3.05 -18.34 -9.97
CA LYS A 109 -2.15 -19.48 -9.84
C LYS A 109 -0.83 -18.99 -9.25
N LYS A 110 -0.30 -19.75 -8.29
CA LYS A 110 0.99 -19.46 -7.65
C LYS A 110 2.12 -19.76 -8.62
N ASP A 111 2.65 -18.71 -9.24
CA ASP A 111 3.78 -18.79 -10.14
C ASP A 111 5.09 -19.16 -9.42
N ALA A 112 6.13 -19.52 -10.17
CA ALA A 112 7.45 -19.81 -9.62
C ALA A 112 8.01 -18.66 -8.75
N VAL A 113 7.71 -17.41 -9.12
CA VAL A 113 8.12 -16.21 -8.37
C VAL A 113 7.55 -16.20 -6.95
N PHE A 114 6.28 -16.59 -6.79
CA PHE A 114 5.64 -16.70 -5.47
C PHE A 114 6.42 -17.66 -4.58
N TRP A 115 6.71 -18.86 -5.07
CA TRP A 115 7.41 -19.89 -4.30
C TRP A 115 8.84 -19.49 -3.94
N ILE A 116 9.58 -18.86 -4.86
CA ILE A 116 10.94 -18.35 -4.59
C ILE A 116 10.91 -17.33 -3.45
N ILE A 117 9.98 -16.37 -3.53
CA ILE A 117 9.84 -15.33 -2.51
C ILE A 117 9.40 -15.95 -1.18
N THR A 118 8.42 -16.87 -1.17
CA THR A 118 7.98 -17.55 0.05
C THR A 118 9.11 -18.32 0.72
N VAL A 119 9.93 -19.06 -0.03
CA VAL A 119 11.11 -19.76 0.52
C VAL A 119 12.09 -18.76 1.15
N PHE A 120 12.35 -17.63 0.50
CA PHE A 120 13.18 -16.56 1.06
C PHE A 120 12.62 -16.03 2.40
N PHE A 121 11.32 -15.73 2.49
CA PHE A 121 10.68 -15.31 3.74
C PHE A 121 10.76 -16.38 4.82
N CYS A 122 10.57 -17.65 4.48
CA CYS A 122 10.71 -18.76 5.42
C CYS A 122 12.14 -18.85 5.96
N ILE A 123 13.16 -18.70 5.12
CA ILE A 123 14.57 -18.70 5.55
C ILE A 123 14.84 -17.55 6.52
N VAL A 124 14.40 -16.34 6.18
CA VAL A 124 14.55 -15.17 7.07
C VAL A 124 13.85 -15.40 8.41
N ALA A 125 12.61 -15.92 8.38
CA ALA A 125 11.86 -16.23 9.60
C ALA A 125 12.58 -17.29 10.46
N LEU A 126 13.14 -18.34 9.85
CA LEU A 126 13.93 -19.34 10.55
C LEU A 126 15.20 -18.74 11.18
N ILE A 127 15.90 -17.83 10.48
CA ILE A 127 17.06 -17.12 11.03
C ILE A 127 16.65 -16.28 12.24
N VAL A 128 15.54 -15.55 12.14
CA VAL A 128 15.04 -14.71 13.24
C VAL A 128 14.61 -15.55 14.44
N ILE A 129 13.88 -16.64 14.23
CA ILE A 129 13.46 -17.55 15.30
C ILE A 129 14.69 -18.19 15.95
N SER A 130 15.59 -18.76 15.16
CA SER A 130 16.80 -19.40 15.69
C SER A 130 17.69 -18.42 16.46
N SER A 131 17.87 -17.20 15.95
CA SER A 131 18.59 -16.13 16.64
C SER A 131 17.91 -15.73 17.95
N SER A 132 16.58 -15.60 17.95
CA SER A 132 15.82 -15.24 19.16
C SER A 132 15.92 -16.32 20.24
N VAL A 133 15.89 -17.60 19.83
CA VAL A 133 16.08 -18.74 20.74
C VAL A 133 17.48 -18.72 21.33
N VAL A 134 18.53 -18.56 20.49
CA VAL A 134 19.92 -18.49 20.95
C VAL A 134 20.13 -17.32 21.91
N ASP A 135 19.57 -16.15 21.61
CA ASP A 135 19.63 -14.97 22.46
C ASP A 135 18.96 -15.21 23.82
N TYR A 136 17.75 -15.78 23.83
CA TYR A 136 17.04 -16.13 25.06
C TYR A 136 17.83 -17.10 25.94
N PHE A 137 18.44 -18.14 25.35
CA PHE A 137 19.25 -19.11 26.11
C PHE A 137 20.56 -18.51 26.61
N LEU A 138 21.23 -17.69 25.80
CA LEU A 138 22.45 -17.00 26.22
C LEU A 138 22.18 -16.06 27.38
N GLN A 139 21.06 -15.33 27.40
CA GLN A 139 20.78 -14.38 28.48
C GLN A 139 20.23 -15.03 29.75
N ASN A 140 19.40 -16.07 29.64
CA ASN A 140 18.65 -16.59 30.80
C ASN A 140 19.17 -17.91 31.37
N VAL A 141 19.98 -18.67 30.62
CA VAL A 141 20.37 -20.04 31.02
C VAL A 141 21.87 -20.20 31.17
N ILE A 142 22.67 -19.54 30.33
CA ILE A 142 24.12 -19.71 30.29
C ILE A 142 24.77 -18.62 31.14
N GLU A 143 25.48 -19.01 32.19
CA GLU A 143 26.16 -18.10 33.13
C GLU A 143 27.22 -17.22 32.44
N ASP A 144 27.94 -17.75 31.45
CA ASP A 144 28.91 -17.02 30.61
C ASP A 144 28.33 -16.48 29.29
N GLY A 145 27.00 -16.39 29.17
CA GLY A 145 26.33 -16.06 27.92
C GLY A 145 26.68 -14.69 27.37
N GLU A 146 26.90 -13.69 28.23
CA GLU A 146 27.33 -12.35 27.84
C GLU A 146 28.72 -12.33 27.16
N ILE A 147 29.64 -13.20 27.60
CA ILE A 147 30.98 -13.29 27.02
C ILE A 147 30.89 -13.90 25.62
N MET A 148 30.04 -14.90 25.45
CA MET A 148 29.80 -15.55 24.17
C MET A 148 29.09 -14.62 23.18
N ALA A 149 28.14 -13.82 23.64
CA ALA A 149 27.43 -12.81 22.85
C ALA A 149 28.36 -11.76 22.21
N LYS A 150 29.52 -11.49 22.82
CA LYS A 150 30.52 -10.55 22.29
C LYS A 150 31.31 -11.09 21.11
N LYS A 151 31.32 -12.40 20.86
CA LYS A 151 32.01 -12.99 19.69
C LYS A 151 31.38 -12.46 18.39
N PRO A 152 32.17 -12.09 17.36
CA PRO A 152 31.65 -11.38 16.19
C PRO A 152 30.58 -12.16 15.41
N ALA A 153 30.75 -13.48 15.29
CA ALA A 153 29.78 -14.35 14.62
C ALA A 153 28.45 -14.42 15.39
N ILE A 154 28.51 -14.55 16.72
CA ILE A 154 27.32 -14.60 17.58
C ILE A 154 26.65 -13.23 17.58
N ARG A 155 27.42 -12.14 17.67
CA ARG A 155 26.89 -10.77 17.58
C ARG A 155 26.16 -10.50 16.26
N ALA A 156 26.68 -11.02 15.15
CA ALA A 156 26.00 -10.93 13.86
C ALA A 156 24.68 -11.71 13.86
N LEU A 157 24.65 -12.91 14.42
CA LEU A 157 23.42 -13.69 14.57
C LEU A 157 22.40 -12.97 15.47
N LEU A 158 22.83 -12.48 16.64
CA LEU A 158 22.01 -11.77 17.62
C LEU A 158 21.37 -10.48 17.07
N SER A 159 21.96 -9.88 16.02
CA SER A 159 21.35 -8.73 15.36
C SER A 159 19.96 -9.01 14.77
N PHE A 160 19.66 -10.27 14.46
CA PHE A 160 18.35 -10.74 13.98
C PHE A 160 17.41 -11.20 15.09
N SER A 161 17.83 -11.17 16.36
CA SER A 161 17.00 -11.63 17.48
C SER A 161 15.83 -10.69 17.70
N MET A 162 14.61 -11.21 17.71
CA MET A 162 13.43 -10.44 18.11
C MET A 162 13.42 -10.16 19.61
N TYR A 163 14.01 -11.02 20.45
CA TYR A 163 13.95 -10.88 21.91
C TYR A 163 14.60 -9.57 22.38
N THR A 164 15.90 -9.38 22.08
CA THR A 164 16.62 -8.15 22.44
C THR A 164 16.13 -6.94 21.66
N ASN A 165 15.86 -7.07 20.35
CA ASN A 165 15.41 -5.93 19.55
C ASN A 165 14.02 -5.44 19.99
N ALA A 166 13.09 -6.33 20.34
CA ALA A 166 11.78 -5.95 20.85
C ALA A 166 11.89 -5.27 22.21
N ASN A 167 12.78 -5.74 23.10
CA ASN A 167 13.02 -5.07 24.38
C ASN A 167 13.54 -3.62 24.17
N ILE A 168 14.46 -3.42 23.21
CA ILE A 168 14.94 -2.07 22.87
C ILE A 168 13.81 -1.21 22.28
N LEU A 169 12.97 -1.77 21.40
CA LEU A 169 11.88 -1.03 20.74
C LEU A 169 10.73 -0.69 21.68
N LEU A 170 10.42 -1.57 22.63
CA LEU A 170 9.33 -1.41 23.61
C LEU A 170 9.82 -0.82 24.92
N SER A 171 11.11 -0.50 25.04
CA SER A 171 11.67 0.14 26.22
C SER A 171 11.02 1.51 26.43
N THR A 172 10.49 1.72 27.62
CA THR A 172 9.96 3.01 28.08
C THR A 172 10.99 3.80 28.88
N GLU A 173 12.27 3.46 28.74
CA GLU A 173 13.35 4.18 29.40
C GLU A 173 13.40 5.65 28.94
N PRO A 174 13.83 6.58 29.82
CA PRO A 174 13.95 7.98 29.46
C PRO A 174 14.83 8.15 28.22
N ALA A 175 14.32 8.87 27.22
CA ALA A 175 15.06 9.13 26.00
C ALA A 175 16.38 9.85 26.32
N PRO A 176 17.47 9.57 25.57
CA PRO A 176 18.76 10.19 25.83
C PRO A 176 18.66 11.72 25.68
N PRO A 177 19.53 12.51 26.34
CA PRO A 177 19.51 13.98 26.25
C PRO A 177 19.80 14.52 24.84
N SER A 178 20.14 13.66 23.88
CA SER A 178 20.22 13.96 22.45
C SER A 178 18.90 13.86 21.70
N HIS A 179 17.85 13.40 22.36
CA HIS A 179 16.56 13.16 21.76
C HIS A 179 15.65 14.39 21.93
N ILE A 180 15.02 14.80 20.84
CA ILE A 180 14.14 15.98 20.84
C ILE A 180 12.70 15.49 20.98
N ALA A 181 12.22 15.42 22.22
CA ALA A 181 10.91 14.82 22.56
C ALA A 181 9.73 15.43 21.79
N SER A 182 9.76 16.74 21.49
CA SER A 182 8.69 17.40 20.71
C SER A 182 8.54 16.86 19.29
N LEU A 183 9.62 16.31 18.69
CA LEU A 183 9.57 15.71 17.36
C LEU A 183 8.78 14.40 17.35
N ASP A 184 8.68 13.69 18.48
CA ASP A 184 7.90 12.46 18.55
C ASP A 184 6.41 12.73 18.51
N CYS A 185 5.93 13.81 19.15
CA CYS A 185 4.54 14.23 19.05
C CYS A 185 4.17 14.53 17.59
N ILE A 186 5.01 15.30 16.89
CA ILE A 186 4.79 15.62 15.47
C ILE A 186 4.81 14.33 14.64
N ARG A 187 5.75 13.41 14.91
CA ARG A 187 5.80 12.12 14.22
C ARG A 187 4.52 11.31 14.42
N ALA A 188 4.00 11.24 15.63
CA ALA A 188 2.78 10.51 15.95
C ALA A 188 1.54 11.08 15.22
N PHE A 189 1.39 12.42 15.22
CA PHE A 189 0.31 13.08 14.49
C PHE A 189 0.45 12.88 12.97
N SER A 190 1.64 13.04 12.41
CA SER A 190 1.89 12.81 10.98
C SER A 190 1.68 11.35 10.57
N MET A 191 2.10 10.37 11.37
CA MET A 191 1.83 8.95 11.11
C MET A 191 0.34 8.66 11.10
N SER A 192 -0.40 9.17 12.08
CA SER A 192 -1.85 9.00 12.17
C SER A 192 -2.56 9.63 10.97
N TRP A 193 -2.08 10.77 10.50
CA TRP A 193 -2.62 11.45 9.32
C TRP A 193 -2.38 10.65 8.03
N VAL A 194 -1.15 10.14 7.80
CA VAL A 194 -0.83 9.25 6.66
C VAL A 194 -1.72 8.01 6.66
N VAL A 195 -1.82 7.32 7.80
CA VAL A 195 -2.62 6.09 7.92
C VAL A 195 -4.10 6.36 7.63
N SER A 196 -4.64 7.45 8.18
CA SER A 196 -6.03 7.85 7.93
C SER A 196 -6.28 8.18 6.46
N GLY A 197 -5.34 8.89 5.81
CA GLY A 197 -5.42 9.20 4.38
C GLY A 197 -5.42 7.96 3.50
N HIS A 198 -4.51 7.01 3.76
CA HIS A 198 -4.48 5.74 3.03
C HIS A 198 -5.73 4.90 3.26
N ALA A 199 -6.22 4.82 4.50
CA ALA A 199 -7.47 4.12 4.79
C ALA A 199 -8.64 4.71 4.00
N LEU A 200 -8.76 6.04 3.95
CA LEU A 200 -9.81 6.72 3.20
C LEU A 200 -9.69 6.50 1.69
N ILE A 201 -8.49 6.54 1.11
CA ILE A 201 -8.29 6.23 -0.31
C ILE A 201 -8.73 4.80 -0.61
N GLN A 202 -8.39 3.83 0.25
CA GLN A 202 -8.85 2.44 0.09
C GLN A 202 -10.37 2.31 0.24
N PHE A 203 -11.01 3.09 1.11
CA PHE A 203 -12.47 3.14 1.19
C PHE A 203 -13.11 3.73 -0.06
N VAL A 204 -12.51 4.75 -0.67
CA VAL A 204 -13.01 5.38 -1.89
C VAL A 204 -12.83 4.47 -3.10
N ALA A 205 -11.72 3.73 -3.16
CA ALA A 205 -11.45 2.73 -4.19
C ALA A 205 -12.17 1.39 -3.94
N GLY A 206 -12.96 1.28 -2.87
CA GLY A 206 -13.65 0.05 -2.51
C GLY A 206 -14.93 -0.19 -3.31
N ASP A 207 -15.42 -1.44 -3.27
CA ASP A 207 -16.55 -1.95 -4.05
C ASP A 207 -17.92 -1.33 -3.69
N SER A 208 -17.98 -0.48 -2.66
CA SER A 208 -19.21 0.17 -2.20
C SER A 208 -19.00 1.67 -2.03
N LEU A 209 -19.82 2.47 -2.72
CA LEU A 209 -19.87 3.93 -2.59
C LEU A 209 -20.75 4.39 -1.40
N MET A 210 -21.49 3.47 -0.79
CA MET A 210 -22.38 3.78 0.35
C MET A 210 -21.64 4.42 1.54
N PRO A 211 -20.43 3.97 1.93
CA PRO A 211 -19.66 4.58 3.02
C PRO A 211 -19.25 6.02 2.74
N LEU A 212 -18.98 6.41 1.47
CA LEU A 212 -18.65 7.81 1.13
C LEU A 212 -19.76 8.77 1.55
N SER A 213 -21.03 8.34 1.44
CA SER A 213 -22.18 9.17 1.77
C SER A 213 -22.27 9.54 3.27
N ARG A 214 -21.52 8.86 4.13
CA ARG A 214 -21.49 9.12 5.59
C ARG A 214 -20.27 9.93 6.04
N ILE A 215 -19.32 10.21 5.14
CA ILE A 215 -18.05 10.90 5.44
C ILE A 215 -18.16 12.43 5.25
N PHE A 216 -19.36 12.97 4.96
CA PHE A 216 -19.59 14.40 4.66
C PHE A 216 -19.47 15.38 5.85
N ASN A 217 -18.42 15.29 6.67
CA ASN A 217 -17.98 16.47 7.43
C ASN A 217 -16.98 17.25 6.55
N PRO A 218 -17.34 18.45 6.05
CA PRO A 218 -16.53 19.17 5.07
C PRO A 218 -15.15 19.56 5.61
N PHE A 219 -15.03 19.80 6.92
CA PHE A 219 -13.75 20.15 7.55
C PHE A 219 -12.82 18.95 7.63
N LEU A 220 -13.29 17.83 8.17
CA LEU A 220 -12.49 16.59 8.26
C LEU A 220 -12.13 16.06 6.87
N ASN A 221 -13.07 16.10 5.93
CA ASN A 221 -12.83 15.66 4.55
C ASN A 221 -11.71 16.47 3.90
N THR A 222 -11.67 17.81 4.11
CA THR A 222 -10.59 18.65 3.58
C THR A 222 -9.23 18.25 4.15
N ILE A 223 -9.14 17.96 5.46
CA ILE A 223 -7.88 17.54 6.10
C ILE A 223 -7.39 16.22 5.53
N TYR A 224 -8.29 15.25 5.36
CA TYR A 224 -7.91 13.91 4.90
C TYR A 224 -7.64 13.85 3.39
N LEU A 225 -8.40 14.57 2.56
CA LEU A 225 -8.12 14.67 1.13
C LEU A 225 -6.79 15.36 0.84
N ASN A 226 -6.33 16.22 1.75
CA ASN A 226 -5.02 16.87 1.68
C ASN A 226 -3.93 16.13 2.48
N ALA A 227 -4.08 14.80 2.68
CA ALA A 227 -3.11 14.02 3.45
C ALA A 227 -1.68 14.04 2.89
N PHE A 228 -1.45 14.45 1.63
CA PHE A 228 -0.10 14.58 1.06
C PHE A 228 0.82 15.52 1.86
N PHE A 229 0.28 16.56 2.50
CA PHE A 229 1.08 17.47 3.36
C PHE A 229 1.65 16.77 4.62
N SER A 230 1.09 15.63 5.01
CA SER A 230 1.68 14.83 6.10
C SER A 230 3.05 14.27 5.72
N VAL A 231 3.30 13.99 4.45
CA VAL A 231 4.60 13.51 3.93
C VAL A 231 5.65 14.60 4.04
N ASP A 232 5.29 15.85 3.74
CA ASP A 232 6.19 17.01 3.89
C ASP A 232 6.64 17.19 5.33
N SER A 233 5.76 16.91 6.30
CA SER A 233 6.11 16.92 7.71
C SER A 233 7.22 15.90 8.03
N PHE A 234 7.17 14.69 7.45
CA PHE A 234 8.26 13.72 7.60
C PHE A 234 9.56 14.16 6.93
N PHE A 235 9.48 14.84 5.79
CA PHE A 235 10.66 15.39 5.13
C PHE A 235 11.36 16.42 6.01
N VAL A 236 10.59 17.35 6.60
CA VAL A 236 11.10 18.35 7.55
C VAL A 236 11.69 17.69 8.79
N LEU A 237 10.97 16.76 9.42
CA LEU A 237 11.46 16.01 10.60
C LEU A 237 12.77 15.28 10.30
N SER A 238 12.85 14.61 9.15
CA SER A 238 14.05 13.90 8.72
C SER A 238 15.23 14.84 8.53
N GLY A 239 15.00 16.01 7.91
CA GLY A 239 16.02 17.04 7.74
C GLY A 239 16.54 17.59 9.07
N ILE A 240 15.64 17.92 10.01
CA ILE A 240 16.00 18.44 11.34
C ILE A 240 16.83 17.43 12.12
N VAL A 241 16.39 16.16 12.18
CA VAL A 241 17.10 15.12 12.93
C VAL A 241 18.48 14.85 12.34
N VAL A 242 18.57 14.75 11.01
CA VAL A 242 19.85 14.57 10.31
C VAL A 242 20.80 15.72 10.60
N ALA A 243 20.34 16.97 10.45
CA ALA A 243 21.16 18.16 10.72
C ALA A 243 21.61 18.19 12.18
N TYR A 244 20.70 17.95 13.13
CA TYR A 244 21.00 17.95 14.55
C TYR A 244 22.06 16.90 14.93
N ILE A 245 21.90 15.66 14.46
CA ILE A 245 22.86 14.58 14.71
C ILE A 245 24.20 14.88 14.01
N PHE A 246 24.16 15.36 12.77
CA PHE A 246 25.35 15.71 12.00
C PHE A 246 26.20 16.76 12.71
N PHE A 247 25.60 17.88 13.12
CA PHE A 247 26.34 18.94 13.82
C PHE A 247 26.83 18.52 15.21
N ARG A 248 26.17 17.56 15.85
CA ARG A 248 26.60 17.03 17.16
C ARG A 248 27.79 16.08 17.07
N HIS A 249 27.90 15.29 16.01
CA HIS A 249 28.90 14.22 15.91
C HIS A 249 30.06 14.54 14.97
N VAL A 250 29.86 15.41 13.97
CA VAL A 250 30.88 15.68 12.94
C VAL A 250 31.78 16.84 13.37
N LYS A 251 33.08 16.57 13.44
CA LYS A 251 34.09 17.61 13.70
C LYS A 251 34.24 18.49 12.45
N LYS A 252 34.47 19.80 12.64
CA LYS A 252 34.64 20.78 11.54
C LYS A 252 35.62 20.32 10.44
N ARG A 253 36.71 19.65 10.82
CA ARG A 253 37.74 19.12 9.91
C ARG A 253 37.25 17.97 9.01
N GLU A 254 36.23 17.24 9.42
CA GLU A 254 35.65 16.12 8.65
C GLU A 254 34.63 16.60 7.60
N ILE A 255 34.05 17.80 7.78
CA ILE A 255 33.06 18.39 6.85
C ILE A 255 33.69 18.72 5.50
N SER A 256 34.94 19.19 5.51
CA SER A 256 35.68 19.57 4.29
C SER A 256 36.16 18.37 3.47
N LYS A 257 36.06 17.14 3.99
CA LYS A 257 36.52 15.96 3.26
C LYS A 257 35.38 15.39 2.41
N PRO A 258 35.57 15.19 1.09
CA PRO A 258 34.53 14.61 0.23
C PRO A 258 34.18 13.17 0.62
N ILE A 259 35.13 12.42 1.20
CA ILE A 259 34.91 11.03 1.62
C ILE A 259 33.85 10.90 2.72
N THR A 260 33.73 11.91 3.59
CA THR A 260 32.71 11.94 4.66
C THR A 260 31.31 11.95 4.05
N TRP A 261 31.10 12.70 2.96
CA TRP A 261 29.82 12.78 2.26
C TRP A 261 29.50 11.51 1.49
N ILE A 262 30.49 10.92 0.80
CA ILE A 262 30.33 9.64 0.10
C ILE A 262 29.93 8.54 1.10
N MET A 263 30.66 8.43 2.21
CA MET A 263 30.37 7.44 3.25
C MET A 263 29.00 7.68 3.90
N TYR A 264 28.62 8.94 4.13
CA TYR A 264 27.31 9.31 4.66
C TYR A 264 26.16 8.82 3.76
N TYR A 265 26.22 9.11 2.45
CA TYR A 265 25.19 8.67 1.52
C TYR A 265 25.18 7.15 1.36
N PHE A 266 26.35 6.51 1.30
CA PHE A 266 26.44 5.06 1.24
C PHE A 266 25.75 4.39 2.43
N HIS A 267 26.03 4.83 3.66
CA HIS A 267 25.40 4.30 4.87
C HIS A 267 23.88 4.53 4.88
N ARG A 268 23.43 5.68 4.35
CA ARG A 268 22.01 6.01 4.23
C ARG A 268 21.28 5.06 3.29
N TYR A 269 21.82 4.82 2.09
CA TYR A 269 21.25 3.88 1.14
C TYR A 269 21.27 2.45 1.70
N TRP A 270 22.40 2.01 2.24
CA TRP A 270 22.53 0.65 2.79
C TRP A 270 21.56 0.38 3.95
N ARG A 271 21.23 1.39 4.76
CA ARG A 271 20.27 1.25 5.86
C ARG A 271 18.81 1.19 5.37
N LEU A 272 18.45 1.95 4.33
CA LEU A 272 17.07 2.09 3.85
C LEU A 272 16.66 0.99 2.86
N THR A 273 17.58 0.55 2.02
CA THR A 273 17.30 -0.38 0.93
C THR A 273 16.78 -1.75 1.39
N PRO A 274 17.37 -2.43 2.40
CA PRO A 274 16.93 -3.78 2.76
C PRO A 274 15.47 -3.86 3.25
N PRO A 275 14.99 -2.97 4.16
CA PRO A 275 13.57 -2.93 4.53
C PRO A 275 12.65 -2.66 3.33
N MET A 276 13.05 -1.77 2.42
CA MET A 276 12.24 -1.44 1.24
C MET A 276 12.12 -2.63 0.27
N ILE A 277 13.23 -3.32 -0.02
CA ILE A 277 13.22 -4.51 -0.89
C ILE A 277 12.36 -5.61 -0.26
N PHE A 278 12.50 -5.84 1.05
CA PHE A 278 11.70 -6.83 1.77
C PHE A 278 10.19 -6.53 1.66
N PHE A 279 9.78 -5.27 1.84
CA PHE A 279 8.40 -4.85 1.67
C PHE A 279 7.92 -5.01 0.22
N ILE A 280 8.72 -4.64 -0.78
CA ILE A 280 8.37 -4.80 -2.20
C ILE A 280 8.16 -6.28 -2.54
N PHE A 281 9.05 -7.17 -2.10
CA PHE A 281 8.88 -8.61 -2.30
C PHE A 281 7.63 -9.15 -1.61
N PHE A 282 7.32 -8.66 -0.41
CA PHE A 282 6.08 -9.01 0.28
C PHE A 282 4.85 -8.62 -0.55
N VAL A 283 4.80 -7.37 -1.03
CA VAL A 283 3.67 -6.88 -1.83
C VAL A 283 3.55 -7.67 -3.15
N ILE A 284 4.65 -7.91 -3.87
CA ILE A 284 4.64 -8.67 -5.13
C ILE A 284 4.11 -10.10 -4.91
N ALA A 285 4.54 -10.78 -3.85
CA ALA A 285 4.17 -12.16 -3.62
C ALA A 285 2.78 -12.31 -3.00
N TYR A 286 2.35 -11.39 -2.13
CA TYR A 286 1.18 -11.61 -1.28
C TYR A 286 0.01 -10.65 -1.57
N ALA A 287 0.20 -9.49 -2.20
CA ALA A 287 -0.89 -8.52 -2.37
C ALA A 287 -2.09 -9.10 -3.12
N GLN A 288 -1.87 -9.91 -4.16
CA GLN A 288 -2.93 -10.59 -4.92
C GLN A 288 -3.75 -11.62 -4.12
N TYR A 289 -3.26 -12.02 -2.95
CA TYR A 289 -3.89 -13.02 -2.08
C TYR A 289 -4.47 -12.43 -0.79
N ILE A 290 -3.99 -11.25 -0.39
CA ILE A 290 -4.40 -10.55 0.85
C ILE A 290 -5.47 -9.50 0.54
N ASP A 291 -5.25 -8.72 -0.51
CA ASP A 291 -6.24 -7.77 -0.98
C ASP A 291 -7.27 -8.53 -1.82
N GLY A 292 -8.54 -8.15 -1.72
CA GLY A 292 -9.66 -8.86 -2.35
C GLY A 292 -9.54 -9.02 -3.88
N PRO A 293 -10.60 -9.53 -4.53
CA PRO A 293 -10.53 -9.86 -5.94
C PRO A 293 -10.24 -8.64 -6.86
N VAL A 294 -10.36 -7.41 -6.34
CA VAL A 294 -10.03 -6.13 -7.00
C VAL A 294 -8.54 -6.08 -7.37
N GLN A 295 -7.66 -6.35 -6.40
CA GLN A 295 -6.22 -6.42 -6.63
C GLN A 295 -5.84 -7.64 -7.46
N ALA A 296 -6.54 -8.77 -7.30
CA ALA A 296 -6.32 -9.98 -8.09
C ALA A 296 -6.70 -9.79 -9.58
N ALA A 297 -7.66 -8.92 -9.88
CA ALA A 297 -8.04 -8.51 -11.24
C ALA A 297 -7.10 -7.44 -11.86
N GLY A 298 -6.12 -6.95 -11.09
CA GLY A 298 -5.04 -6.07 -11.55
C GLY A 298 -5.26 -4.57 -11.32
N GLY A 299 -6.31 -4.15 -10.60
CA GLY A 299 -6.74 -2.74 -10.52
C GLY A 299 -5.71 -1.76 -9.94
N VAL A 300 -4.94 -2.15 -8.92
CA VAL A 300 -4.01 -1.20 -8.24
C VAL A 300 -2.54 -1.43 -8.61
N PHE A 301 -2.14 -2.68 -8.88
CA PHE A 301 -0.73 -3.02 -9.06
C PHE A 301 -0.18 -2.61 -10.43
N GLN A 302 -1.02 -2.55 -11.46
CA GLN A 302 -0.60 -2.07 -12.79
C GLN A 302 -0.20 -0.58 -12.77
N ILE A 303 -0.84 0.23 -11.92
CA ILE A 303 -0.57 1.66 -11.76
C ILE A 303 0.77 1.89 -11.04
N ILE A 304 1.12 1.08 -10.04
CA ILE A 304 2.40 1.24 -9.31
C ILE A 304 3.59 0.78 -10.17
N LEU A 305 3.42 -0.28 -10.98
CA LEU A 305 4.49 -0.75 -11.87
C LEU A 305 4.68 0.17 -13.09
N SER A 306 3.60 0.68 -13.69
CA SER A 306 3.69 1.59 -14.84
C SER A 306 4.33 2.92 -14.47
N HIS A 307 4.02 3.47 -13.29
CA HIS A 307 4.44 4.81 -12.91
C HIS A 307 5.89 4.90 -12.39
N LYS A 308 6.50 3.78 -11.98
CA LYS A 308 7.89 3.75 -11.47
C LYS A 308 8.92 3.15 -12.42
N LEU A 309 8.54 2.32 -13.39
CA LEU A 309 9.48 1.81 -14.40
C LEU A 309 9.73 2.81 -15.54
N VAL A 310 8.86 3.80 -15.73
CA VAL A 310 9.05 4.86 -16.74
C VAL A 310 9.91 6.04 -16.22
N GLN A 311 10.20 6.09 -14.92
CA GLN A 311 11.02 7.15 -14.30
C GLN A 311 12.37 6.68 -13.71
N ILE A 312 12.90 5.54 -14.15
CA ILE A 312 14.29 5.13 -13.88
C ILE A 312 15.06 5.15 -15.20
#